data_AF-A0A7Y1ZGZ9-F1
#
_entry.id   AF-A0A7Y1ZGZ9-F1
#
_cell.length_a   1.000
_cell.length_b   1.000
_cell.length_c   1.000
_cell.angle_alpha   90.00
_cell.angle_beta   90.00
_cell.angle_gamma   90.00
#
_symmetry.space_group_name_H-M   'P 1'
#
loop_
_entity.id
_entity.type
_entity.pdbx_description
1 polymer ?
#
loop_
_entity_poly.entity_id
_entity_poly.type
_entity_poly.pdbx_seq_one_letter_code
_entity_poly.pdbx_strand_id
1 'polypeptide(L)'
;MKKYKAYGIGAALVDTEIKVEDRELDQMGVEKGLMTLVDQERQAQLLGHLEGHLVKANHASGGSAGNSMIASAQFGGPTFMSCKVA
;
A
#
# COMPACT_ATOMS: atom_id res chain seq x y z
N MET A 1 -1.51 -31.66 -14.12
CA MET A 1 -1.28 -30.81 -12.92
C MET A 1 -1.69 -29.37 -13.24
N LYS A 2 -2.35 -28.66 -12.31
CA LYS A 2 -2.66 -27.23 -12.50
C LYS A 2 -1.37 -26.41 -12.40
N LYS A 3 -1.17 -25.44 -13.31
CA LYS A 3 0.03 -24.58 -13.37
C LYS A 3 0.19 -23.70 -12.13
N TYR A 4 -0.91 -23.18 -11.59
CA TYR A 4 -0.92 -22.33 -10.40
C TYR A 4 -1.85 -22.92 -9.33
N LYS A 5 -1.49 -22.70 -8.06
CA LYS A 5 -2.30 -23.02 -6.88
C LYS A 5 -3.29 -21.90 -6.54
N ALA A 6 -2.91 -20.65 -6.80
CA ALA A 6 -3.76 -19.49 -6.67
C ALA A 6 -3.51 -18.50 -7.82
N TYR A 7 -4.58 -17.82 -8.23
CA TYR A 7 -4.56 -16.76 -9.23
C TYR A 7 -5.22 -15.52 -8.62
N GLY A 8 -4.49 -14.41 -8.56
CA GLY A 8 -4.95 -13.17 -7.94
C GLY A 8 -5.31 -12.10 -8.97
N ILE A 9 -6.34 -11.31 -8.66
CA ILE A 9 -6.65 -10.05 -9.34
C ILE A 9 -6.77 -8.97 -8.27
N GLY A 10 -6.14 -7.82 -8.49
CA GLY A 10 -6.30 -6.67 -7.61
C GLY A 10 -5.53 -5.44 -8.08
N ALA A 11 -5.66 -4.37 -7.31
CA ALA A 11 -4.91 -3.14 -7.55
C ALA A 11 -3.42 -3.35 -7.26
N ALA A 12 -2.57 -2.93 -8.19
CA ALA A 12 -1.15 -2.79 -7.91
C ALA A 12 -0.97 -1.45 -7.18
N LEU A 13 -0.53 -1.52 -5.93
CA LEU A 13 -0.28 -0.34 -5.10
C LEU A 13 1.20 -0.32 -4.69
N VAL A 14 1.72 0.88 -4.46
CA VAL A 14 3.01 1.08 -3.81
C VAL A 14 2.71 1.61 -2.42
N ASP A 15 3.14 0.88 -1.40
CA ASP A 15 3.00 1.32 -0.02
C ASP A 15 4.15 2.28 0.29
N THR A 16 3.80 3.48 0.76
CA THR A 16 4.75 4.48 1.23
C THR A 16 4.59 4.60 2.73
N GLU A 17 5.53 4.04 3.48
CA GLU A 17 5.47 3.99 4.94
C GLU A 17 6.26 5.16 5.52
N ILE A 18 5.59 5.99 6.33
CA ILE A 18 6.16 7.19 6.92
C ILE A 18 5.89 7.16 8.41
N LYS A 19 6.95 7.32 9.22
CA LYS A 19 6.79 7.45 10.66
C LYS A 19 6.41 8.89 11.00
N VAL A 20 5.30 9.04 11.70
CA VAL A 20 4.75 10.32 12.17
C VAL A 20 4.39 10.22 13.65
N GLU A 21 4.28 11.37 14.29
CA GLU A 21 3.76 11.52 15.66
C GLU A 21 2.23 11.68 15.64
N ASP A 22 1.56 11.29 16.71
CA ASP A 22 0.08 11.33 16.79
C ASP A 22 -0.48 12.76 16.55
N ARG A 23 0.24 13.80 17.00
CA ARG A 23 -0.12 15.20 16.74
C ARG A 23 -0.15 15.58 15.26
N GLU A 24 0.63 14.89 14.43
CA GLU A 24 0.69 15.15 12.98
C GLU A 24 -0.51 14.50 12.27
N LEU A 25 -0.99 13.36 12.80
CA LEU A 25 -2.25 12.76 12.35
C LEU A 25 -3.43 13.71 12.61
N ASP A 26 -3.49 14.33 13.79
CA ASP A 26 -4.54 15.31 14.13
C ASP A 26 -4.51 16.53 13.20
N GLN A 27 -3.31 17.09 12.93
CA GLN A 27 -3.15 18.22 12.00
C GLN A 27 -3.59 17.86 10.58
N MET A 28 -3.28 16.64 10.17
CA MET A 28 -3.72 16.10 8.89
C MET A 28 -5.18 15.66 8.92
N GLY A 29 -5.90 15.65 10.04
CA GLY A 29 -7.27 15.13 10.14
C GLY A 29 -7.38 13.65 9.73
N VAL A 30 -6.38 12.85 10.09
CA VAL A 30 -6.33 11.40 9.84
C VAL A 30 -6.56 10.67 11.16
N GLU A 31 -7.58 9.83 11.21
CA GLU A 31 -7.89 9.07 12.42
C GLU A 31 -7.00 7.82 12.50
N LYS A 32 -6.38 7.61 13.66
CA LYS A 32 -5.39 6.54 13.87
C LYS A 32 -6.05 5.17 13.79
N GLY A 33 -5.45 4.28 12.99
CA GLY A 33 -5.90 2.89 12.85
C GLY A 33 -7.04 2.66 11.86
N LEU A 34 -7.42 3.68 11.09
CA LEU A 34 -8.44 3.58 10.05
C LEU A 34 -7.82 3.64 8.65
N MET A 35 -8.52 3.00 7.70
CA MET A 35 -8.21 3.12 6.28
C MET A 35 -9.18 4.13 5.66
N THR A 36 -8.65 5.22 5.14
CA THR A 36 -9.43 6.26 4.48
C THR A 36 -9.08 6.30 3.01
N LEU A 37 -10.06 6.05 2.15
CA LEU A 37 -9.94 6.35 0.72
C LEU A 37 -10.04 7.86 0.56
N VAL A 38 -9.05 8.45 -0.10
CA VAL A 38 -8.98 9.88 -0.36
C VAL A 38 -8.92 10.13 -1.86
N ASP A 39 -9.46 11.28 -2.28
CA ASP A 39 -9.27 11.74 -3.65
C ASP A 39 -7.87 12.32 -3.87
N GLN A 40 -7.58 12.70 -5.11
CA GLN A 40 -6.27 13.18 -5.52
C GLN A 40 -5.89 14.52 -4.86
N GLU A 41 -6.86 15.42 -4.67
CA GLU A 41 -6.61 16.72 -4.05
C GLU A 41 -6.19 16.52 -2.58
N ARG A 42 -6.93 15.67 -1.87
CA ARG A 42 -6.63 15.33 -0.49
C ARG A 42 -5.31 14.57 -0.37
N GLN A 43 -5.01 13.66 -1.29
CA GLN A 43 -3.71 12.98 -1.33
C GLN A 43 -2.56 13.98 -1.45
N ALA A 44 -2.67 14.97 -2.35
CA ALA A 44 -1.65 16.00 -2.53
C ALA A 44 -1.45 16.85 -1.26
N GLN A 45 -2.54 17.23 -0.60
CA GLN A 45 -2.47 17.95 0.68
C GLN A 45 -1.73 17.15 1.76
N LEU A 46 -2.05 15.86 1.91
CA LEU A 46 -1.40 14.99 2.90
C LEU A 46 0.09 14.84 2.58
N LEU A 47 0.46 14.61 1.32
CA LEU A 47 1.85 14.54 0.90
C LEU A 47 2.62 15.84 1.16
N GLY A 48 1.97 17.01 0.97
CA GLY A 48 2.53 18.32 1.30
C GLY A 48 2.88 18.47 2.78
N HIS A 49 2.02 17.96 3.68
CA HIS A 49 2.31 17.95 5.13
C HIS A 49 3.48 17.02 5.50
N LEU A 50 3.79 16.05 4.62
CA LEU A 50 4.80 15.02 4.85
C LEU A 50 6.12 15.30 4.13
N GLU A 51 6.29 16.43 3.42
CA GLU A 51 7.49 16.73 2.62
C GLU A 51 8.82 16.57 3.40
N GLY A 52 8.86 16.96 4.68
CA GLY A 52 10.03 16.79 5.54
C GLY A 52 10.31 15.34 5.98
N HIS A 53 9.31 14.47 5.90
CA HIS A 53 9.38 13.06 6.32
C HIS A 53 9.62 12.10 5.16
N LEU A 54 9.32 12.50 3.92
CA LEU A 54 9.46 11.67 2.72
C LEU A 54 10.90 11.18 2.48
N VAL A 55 11.91 11.91 2.96
CA VAL A 55 13.33 11.50 2.88
C VAL A 55 13.60 10.17 3.61
N LYS A 56 12.75 9.80 4.57
CA LYS A 56 12.84 8.55 5.34
C LYS A 56 11.73 7.55 4.99
N ALA A 57 10.97 7.81 3.94
CA ALA A 57 9.87 6.93 3.55
C ALA A 57 10.40 5.58 3.05
N ASN A 58 9.87 4.50 3.62
CA ASN A 58 10.11 3.16 3.09
C ASN A 58 9.11 2.88 1.96
N HIS A 59 9.58 2.32 0.86
CA HIS A 59 8.74 1.95 -0.27
C HIS A 59 8.67 0.43 -0.37
N ALA A 60 7.46 -0.10 -0.37
CA ALA A 60 7.20 -1.52 -0.49
C ALA A 60 6.16 -1.80 -1.58
N SER A 61 6.19 -3.02 -2.12
CA SER A 61 5.07 -3.50 -2.92
C SER A 61 3.84 -3.62 -2.02
N GLY A 62 2.74 -3.00 -2.45
CA GLY A 62 1.50 -2.98 -1.70
C GLY A 62 0.35 -3.70 -2.41
N GLY A 63 -0.84 -3.46 -1.87
CA GLY A 63 -2.09 -4.03 -2.39
C GLY A 63 -2.41 -5.38 -1.77
N SER A 64 -3.64 -5.52 -1.25
CA SER A 64 -4.08 -6.71 -0.51
C SER A 64 -3.93 -8.01 -1.30
N ALA A 65 -4.36 -8.00 -2.57
CA ALA A 65 -4.19 -9.16 -3.46
C ALA A 65 -2.71 -9.42 -3.77
N GLY A 66 -1.91 -8.37 -4.03
CA GLY A 66 -0.48 -8.50 -4.29
C GLY A 66 0.27 -9.16 -3.12
N ASN A 67 0.06 -8.63 -1.92
CA ASN A 67 0.67 -9.16 -0.69
C ASN A 67 0.25 -10.61 -0.41
N SER A 68 -1.02 -10.96 -0.66
CA SER A 68 -1.51 -12.33 -0.52
C SER A 68 -0.84 -13.30 -1.51
N MET A 69 -0.63 -12.88 -2.76
CA MET A 69 0.04 -13.70 -3.78
C MET A 69 1.54 -13.87 -3.50
N ILE A 70 2.20 -12.82 -3.01
CA ILE A 70 3.61 -12.84 -2.57
C ILE A 70 3.76 -13.80 -1.39
N ALA A 71 2.94 -13.68 -0.35
CA ALA A 71 2.98 -14.58 0.80
C ALA A 71 2.76 -16.04 0.37
N SER A 72 1.76 -16.29 -0.48
CA SER A 72 1.48 -17.63 -1.02
C SER A 72 2.67 -18.21 -1.81
N ALA A 73 3.39 -17.36 -2.56
CA ALA A 73 4.60 -17.77 -3.27
C ALA A 73 5.75 -18.10 -2.31
N GLN A 74 5.92 -17.31 -1.24
CA GLN A 74 6.93 -17.56 -0.21
C GLN A 74 6.71 -18.89 0.55
N PHE A 75 5.45 -19.33 0.68
CA PHE A 75 5.11 -20.66 1.19
C PHE A 75 5.23 -21.80 0.16
N GLY A 76 5.77 -21.53 -1.04
CA GLY A 76 6.04 -22.53 -2.07
C GLY A 76 4.88 -22.84 -3.02
N GLY A 77 3.77 -22.09 -2.93
CA GLY A 77 2.66 -22.21 -3.87
C GLY A 77 2.98 -21.50 -5.19
N PRO A 78 2.97 -22.16 -6.36
CA PRO A 78 3.08 -21.45 -7.64
C PRO A 78 1.85 -20.56 -7.84
N THR A 79 2.09 -19.27 -8.06
CA THR A 79 1.06 -18.24 -8.11
C THR A 79 1.20 -17.34 -9.32
N PHE A 80 0.11 -16.65 -9.67
CA PHE A 80 0.09 -15.63 -10.70
C PHE A 80 -0.86 -14.51 -10.31
N MET A 81 -0.54 -13.26 -10.67
CA MET A 81 -1.40 -12.11 -10.44
C MET A 81 -1.57 -11.31 -11.74
N SER A 82 -2.81 -10.88 -12.00
CA SER A 82 -3.08 -9.81 -12.98
C SER A 82 -3.48 -8.53 -12.24
N CYS A 83 -2.91 -7.41 -12.65
CA CYS A 83 -3.17 -6.10 -12.08
C CYS A 83 -3.03 -5.01 -13.14
N LYS A 84 -3.58 -3.84 -12.84
CA LYS A 84 -3.33 -2.62 -13.61
C LYS A 84 -2.32 -1.78 -12.85
N VAL A 85 -1.25 -1.40 -13.54
CA VAL A 85 -0.31 -0.35 -13.13
C VAL A 85 -0.61 0.91 -13.95
N ALA A 86 -0.28 2.08 -13.39
CA ALA A 86 -0.44 3.36 -14.08
C ALA A 86 0.54 3.47 -15.25
#